data_AF-A0A0S8JC42-F1
#
_entry.id   AF-A0A0S8JC42-F1
#
_cell.length_a   1.000
_cell.length_b   1.000
_cell.length_c   1.000
_cell.angle_alpha   90.00
_cell.angle_beta   90.00
_cell.angle_gamma   90.00
#
_symmetry.space_group_name_H-M   'P 1'
#
loop_
_entity.id
_entity.type
_entity.pdbx_description
1 polymer ?
#
loop_
_entity_poly.entity_id
_entity_poly.type
_entity_poly.pdbx_seq_one_letter_code
_entity_poly.pdbx_strand_id
1 'polypeptide(L)'
;MKLEKLKDKVMKNKTINIFILGLIVTLLAVLNHQTVSACSTFKLQKGDELIYGHNLNYGDIGVPGLIFINKRGIFKLGRTWSELTTKERLNPSSHCWISRYGSITFNAIGRDFPDGGMNEAGLFI
;
A
#
# COMPACT_ATOMS: atom_id res chain seq x y z
N MET A 1 -4.94 53.75 33.41
CA MET A 1 -3.98 52.91 34.18
C MET A 1 -4.49 51.53 34.60
N LYS A 2 -5.58 51.35 35.38
CA LYS A 2 -6.02 50.00 35.83
C LYS A 2 -6.67 49.15 34.71
N LEU A 3 -7.39 49.80 33.79
CA LEU A 3 -8.07 49.16 32.66
C LEU A 3 -7.10 48.69 31.56
N GLU A 4 -6.05 49.45 31.26
CA GLU A 4 -5.00 49.06 30.30
C GLU A 4 -4.20 47.85 30.78
N LYS A 5 -3.79 47.85 32.05
CA LYS A 5 -3.13 46.68 32.67
C LYS A 5 -4.00 45.42 32.62
N LEU A 6 -5.33 45.58 32.70
CA LEU A 6 -6.26 44.46 32.58
C LEU A 6 -6.33 43.93 31.14
N LYS A 7 -6.37 44.83 30.14
CA LYS A 7 -6.34 44.48 28.72
C LYS A 7 -5.04 43.78 28.33
N ASP A 8 -3.89 44.28 28.79
CA ASP A 8 -2.58 43.65 28.54
C ASP A 8 -2.48 42.26 29.16
N LYS A 9 -3.03 42.07 30.36
CA LYS A 9 -3.10 40.76 31.01
C LYS A 9 -3.98 39.78 30.23
N VAL A 10 -5.14 40.22 29.75
CA VAL A 10 -6.06 39.41 28.93
C VAL A 10 -5.42 39.06 27.58
N MET A 11 -4.77 40.01 26.91
CA MET A 11 -4.05 39.77 25.65
C MET A 11 -2.88 38.80 25.85
N LYS A 12 -2.08 38.98 26.91
CA LYS A 12 -0.97 38.07 27.26
C LYS A 12 -1.46 36.64 27.53
N ASN A 13 -2.58 36.49 28.26
CA ASN A 13 -3.20 35.17 28.50
C ASN A 13 -3.70 34.52 27.21
N LYS A 14 -4.28 35.30 26.28
CA LYS A 14 -4.73 34.80 24.97
C LYS A 14 -3.55 34.32 24.11
N THR A 15 -2.45 35.08 24.09
CA THR A 15 -1.21 34.70 23.40
C THR A 15 -0.61 33.43 24.00
N ILE A 16 -0.52 33.31 25.33
CA ILE A 16 -0.05 32.10 26.02
C ILE A 16 -0.92 30.89 25.68
N ASN A 17 -2.25 31.05 25.68
CA ASN A 17 -3.18 29.96 25.33
C ASN A 17 -3.00 29.50 23.87
N ILE A 18 -2.75 30.41 22.93
CA ILE A 18 -2.45 30.07 21.53
C ILE A 18 -1.14 29.29 21.44
N PHE A 19 -0.09 29.71 22.14
CA PHE A 19 1.17 28.98 22.18
C PHE A 19 1.02 27.59 22.80
N ILE A 20 0.30 27.47 23.92
CA ILE A 20 0.01 26.17 24.56
C ILE A 20 -0.78 25.27 23.62
N LEU A 21 -1.82 25.80 22.97
CA LEU A 21 -2.61 25.04 22.00
C LEU A 21 -1.75 24.57 20.82
N GLY A 22 -0.89 25.44 20.29
CA GLY A 22 0.06 25.08 19.24
C GLY A 22 1.04 23.99 19.67
N LEU A 23 1.53 24.06 20.92
CA LEU A 23 2.43 23.05 21.48
C LEU A 23 1.71 21.70 21.67
N ILE A 24 0.46 21.72 22.15
CA ILE A 24 -0.37 20.52 22.30
C ILE A 24 -0.65 19.89 20.94
N VAL A 25 -1.06 20.68 19.93
CA VAL A 25 -1.31 20.16 18.57
C VAL A 25 -0.05 19.55 17.97
N THR A 26 1.09 20.21 18.12
CA THR A 26 2.38 19.69 17.64
C THR A 26 2.77 18.40 18.35
N LEU A 27 2.60 18.33 19.68
CA LEU A 27 2.87 17.13 20.46
C LEU A 27 1.95 15.97 20.04
N LEU A 28 0.65 16.23 19.84
CA LEU A 28 -0.30 15.23 19.35
C LEU A 28 0.06 14.74 17.94
N ALA A 29 0.56 15.61 17.06
CA ALA A 29 1.01 15.22 15.73
C ALA A 29 2.27 14.33 15.77
N VAL A 30 3.24 14.65 16.64
CA VAL A 30 4.48 13.86 16.80
C VAL A 30 4.20 12.51 17.46
N LEU A 31 3.26 12.44 18.40
CA LEU A 31 2.85 11.19 19.06
C LEU A 31 1.97 10.30 18.16
N ASN A 32 1.44 10.83 17.06
CA ASN A 32 0.67 10.06 16.09
C ASN A 32 1.61 9.35 15.11
N HIS A 33 2.36 8.37 15.62
CA HIS A 33 3.23 7.55 14.79
C HIS A 33 2.40 6.54 13.98
N GLN A 34 2.00 6.92 12.77
CA GLN A 34 1.43 5.98 11.82
C GLN A 34 2.55 5.03 11.36
N THR A 35 2.47 3.76 11.71
CA THR A 35 3.32 2.73 11.12
C THR A 35 2.92 2.57 9.66
N VAL A 36 3.68 3.18 8.76
CA VAL A 36 3.42 3.06 7.33
C VAL A 36 3.97 1.71 6.86
N SER A 37 3.10 0.90 6.25
CA SER A 37 3.50 -0.35 5.61
C SER A 37 4.01 -0.04 4.21
N ALA A 38 5.33 -0.10 4.02
CA ALA A 38 5.97 0.20 2.74
C ALA A 38 6.57 -1.06 2.11
N CYS A 39 6.14 -1.39 0.90
CA CYS A 39 6.78 -2.42 0.07
C CYS A 39 8.04 -1.86 -0.57
N SER A 40 9.02 -2.72 -0.86
CA SER A 40 10.23 -2.34 -1.59
C SER A 40 10.59 -3.38 -2.63
N THR A 41 11.15 -2.91 -3.75
CA THR A 41 11.70 -3.75 -4.81
C THR A 41 13.06 -3.23 -5.17
N PHE A 42 14.03 -4.13 -5.33
CA PHE A 42 15.36 -3.78 -5.83
C PHE A 42 15.80 -4.74 -6.92
N LYS A 43 16.70 -4.23 -7.77
CA LYS A 43 17.38 -5.01 -8.81
C LYS A 43 18.88 -4.91 -8.55
N LEU A 44 19.54 -6.05 -8.40
CA LEU A 44 20.99 -6.17 -8.50
C LEU A 44 21.34 -6.68 -9.89
N GLN A 45 22.41 -6.15 -10.47
CA GLN A 45 22.85 -6.52 -11.81
C GLN A 45 24.37 -6.63 -11.87
N LYS A 46 24.86 -7.73 -12.44
CA LYS A 46 26.28 -7.94 -12.74
C LYS A 46 26.40 -8.52 -14.15
N GLY A 47 26.84 -7.70 -15.11
CA GLY A 47 26.78 -8.07 -16.53
C GLY A 47 25.33 -8.35 -16.95
N ASP A 48 25.10 -9.54 -17.49
CA ASP A 48 23.79 -10.03 -17.94
C ASP A 48 22.99 -10.75 -16.83
N GLU A 49 23.58 -10.96 -15.65
CA GLU A 49 22.89 -11.56 -14.52
C GLU A 49 22.05 -10.51 -13.79
N LEU A 50 20.75 -10.82 -13.61
CA LEU A 50 19.78 -9.98 -12.92
C LEU A 50 19.20 -10.72 -11.72
N ILE A 51 19.23 -10.06 -10.55
CA ILE A 51 18.60 -10.56 -9.33
C ILE A 51 17.59 -9.51 -8.86
N TYR A 52 16.35 -9.94 -8.65
CA TYR A 52 15.29 -9.11 -8.12
C TYR A 52 14.94 -9.56 -6.71
N GLY A 53 14.77 -8.59 -5.80
CA GLY A 53 14.24 -8.80 -4.47
C GLY A 53 13.00 -7.93 -4.27
N HIS A 54 11.95 -8.51 -3.70
CA HIS A 54 10.71 -7.83 -3.39
C HIS A 54 10.22 -8.26 -2.02
N ASN A 55 9.71 -7.31 -1.24
CA ASN A 55 8.96 -7.61 -0.03
C ASN A 55 7.58 -6.95 -0.09
N LEU A 56 6.57 -7.73 0.30
CA LEU A 56 5.23 -7.24 0.55
C LEU A 56 5.08 -6.97 2.03
N ASN A 57 5.10 -5.69 2.39
CA ASN A 57 4.67 -5.26 3.71
C ASN A 57 3.17 -4.97 3.62
N TYR A 58 2.36 -5.97 3.91
CA TYR A 58 0.92 -5.85 4.08
C TYR A 58 0.56 -6.46 5.44
N GLY A 59 -0.39 -5.85 6.15
CA GLY A 59 -0.81 -6.37 7.46
C GLY A 59 -1.32 -7.81 7.36
N ASP A 60 -1.29 -8.56 8.46
CA ASP A 60 -1.84 -9.92 8.49
C ASP A 60 -3.34 -9.88 8.23
N ILE A 61 -3.75 -10.47 7.10
CA ILE A 61 -5.15 -10.63 6.70
C ILE A 61 -5.68 -12.05 6.89
N GLY A 62 -4.95 -12.89 7.64
CA GLY A 62 -5.35 -14.26 7.95
C GLY A 62 -5.15 -15.24 6.78
N VAL A 63 -4.36 -14.85 5.77
CA VAL A 63 -4.02 -15.69 4.61
C VAL A 63 -2.52 -15.95 4.63
N PRO A 64 -2.06 -17.21 4.67
CA PRO A 64 -0.63 -17.51 4.57
C PRO A 64 -0.11 -17.10 3.18
N GLY A 65 1.18 -16.78 3.06
CA GLY A 65 1.79 -16.58 1.76
C GLY A 65 1.68 -17.83 0.89
N LEU A 66 1.12 -17.69 -0.32
CA LEU A 66 0.88 -18.79 -1.24
C LEU A 66 1.79 -18.67 -2.48
N ILE A 67 2.23 -19.82 -3.00
CA ILE A 67 2.94 -19.92 -4.28
C ILE A 67 2.07 -20.68 -5.26
N PHE A 68 1.83 -20.12 -6.45
CA PHE A 68 1.04 -20.75 -7.49
C PHE A 68 1.83 -20.97 -8.76
N ILE A 69 1.69 -22.17 -9.34
CA ILE A 69 2.16 -22.49 -10.69
C ILE A 69 1.01 -22.23 -11.67
N ASN A 70 1.19 -21.24 -12.53
CA ASN A 70 0.32 -20.88 -13.63
C ASN A 70 0.86 -21.50 -14.92
N LYS A 71 0.08 -22.37 -15.57
CA LYS A 71 0.47 -22.99 -16.84
C LYS A 71 0.30 -22.01 -18.01
N ARG A 72 1.10 -22.20 -19.06
CA ARG A 72 0.85 -21.60 -20.39
C ARG A 72 -0.40 -22.22 -21.05
N GLY A 73 -0.95 -21.53 -22.02
CA GLY A 73 -2.12 -21.97 -22.79
C GLY A 73 -3.44 -21.91 -22.01
N ILE A 74 -3.47 -21.23 -20.87
CA ILE A 74 -4.66 -21.15 -20.01
C ILE A 74 -5.44 -19.89 -20.37
N PHE A 75 -6.73 -20.07 -20.71
CA PHE A 75 -7.66 -18.97 -20.85
C PHE A 75 -7.87 -18.27 -19.51
N LYS A 76 -7.79 -16.94 -19.53
CA LYS A 76 -7.98 -16.06 -18.38
C LYS A 76 -8.98 -14.97 -18.75
N LEU A 77 -9.84 -14.65 -17.79
CA LEU A 77 -10.78 -13.54 -17.88
C LEU A 77 -10.43 -12.55 -16.76
N GLY A 78 -10.21 -11.30 -17.14
CA GLY A 78 -9.93 -10.23 -16.19
C GLY A 78 -11.13 -9.99 -15.28
N ARG A 79 -10.87 -9.48 -14.08
CA ARG A 79 -11.88 -9.04 -13.12
C ARG A 79 -11.49 -7.67 -12.61
N THR A 80 -12.46 -6.75 -12.51
CA THR A 80 -12.20 -5.45 -11.89
C THR A 80 -12.43 -5.52 -10.39
N TRP A 81 -11.85 -4.58 -9.64
CA TRP A 81 -12.07 -4.51 -8.20
C TRP A 81 -13.55 -4.30 -7.85
N SER A 82 -14.24 -3.41 -8.57
CA SER A 82 -15.67 -3.17 -8.37
C SER A 82 -16.52 -4.41 -8.65
N GLU A 83 -16.18 -5.21 -9.66
CA GLU A 83 -16.86 -6.46 -9.96
C GLU A 83 -16.76 -7.45 -8.78
N LEU A 84 -15.60 -7.51 -8.13
CA LEU A 84 -15.32 -8.45 -7.04
C LEU A 84 -15.85 -7.98 -5.68
N THR A 85 -16.01 -6.68 -5.46
CA THR A 85 -16.30 -6.11 -4.13
C THR A 85 -17.71 -5.54 -3.98
N THR A 86 -18.48 -5.46 -5.06
CA THR A 86 -19.88 -5.01 -5.02
C THR A 86 -20.82 -6.18 -5.24
N LYS A 87 -21.98 -6.16 -4.57
CA LYS A 87 -22.99 -7.24 -4.73
C LYS A 87 -23.53 -7.28 -6.15
N GLU A 88 -23.66 -6.11 -6.76
CA GLU A 88 -24.18 -5.89 -8.11
C GLU A 88 -23.14 -6.17 -9.21
N ARG A 89 -21.87 -6.44 -8.83
CA ARG A 89 -20.75 -6.75 -9.74
C ARG A 89 -20.52 -5.66 -10.79
N LEU A 90 -20.43 -4.41 -10.33
CA LEU A 90 -20.33 -3.25 -11.20
C LEU A 90 -19.03 -3.24 -12.03
N ASN A 91 -19.14 -2.76 -13.27
CA ASN A 91 -18.04 -2.58 -14.23
C ASN A 91 -17.20 -3.85 -14.46
N PRO A 92 -17.82 -4.95 -14.94
CA PRO A 92 -17.08 -6.18 -15.22
C PRO A 92 -16.03 -5.94 -16.31
N SER A 93 -14.90 -6.65 -16.23
CA SER A 93 -13.88 -6.55 -17.28
C SER A 93 -14.34 -7.28 -18.54
N SER A 94 -14.10 -6.69 -19.70
CA SER A 94 -14.24 -7.34 -21.01
C SER A 94 -12.93 -7.98 -21.50
N HIS A 95 -11.82 -7.82 -20.76
CA HIS A 95 -10.51 -8.30 -21.18
C HIS A 95 -10.35 -9.78 -20.89
N CYS A 96 -10.01 -10.55 -21.91
CA CYS A 96 -9.61 -11.94 -21.79
C CYS A 96 -8.34 -12.22 -22.59
N TRP A 97 -7.61 -13.25 -22.19
CA TRP A 97 -6.38 -13.66 -22.86
C TRP A 97 -6.10 -15.14 -22.66
N ILE A 98 -5.18 -15.69 -23.45
CA ILE A 98 -4.60 -17.01 -23.23
C ILE A 98 -3.16 -16.78 -22.76
N SER A 99 -2.76 -17.36 -21.63
CA SER A 99 -1.40 -17.20 -21.11
C SER A 99 -0.37 -17.70 -22.13
N ARG A 100 0.46 -16.79 -22.66
CA ARG A 100 1.52 -17.18 -23.60
C ARG A 100 2.63 -17.97 -22.89
N TYR A 101 2.96 -17.59 -21.67
CA TYR A 101 3.98 -18.19 -20.82
C TYR A 101 3.35 -18.69 -19.52
N GLY A 102 3.89 -19.78 -18.98
CA GLY A 102 3.79 -20.14 -17.58
C GLY A 102 4.76 -19.31 -16.73
N SER A 103 4.81 -19.54 -15.43
CA SER A 103 4.09 -18.70 -14.48
C SER A 103 4.34 -19.20 -13.05
N ILE A 104 5.21 -18.59 -12.25
CA ILE A 104 5.15 -18.76 -10.78
C ILE A 104 4.81 -17.41 -10.16
N THR A 105 3.82 -17.38 -9.27
CA THR A 105 3.41 -16.16 -8.56
C THR A 105 3.38 -16.37 -7.05
N PHE A 106 3.70 -15.31 -6.32
CA PHE A 106 3.54 -15.18 -4.88
C PHE A 106 2.27 -14.38 -4.60
N ASN A 107 1.39 -14.93 -3.78
CA ASN A 107 0.05 -14.38 -3.57
C ASN A 107 -0.23 -14.30 -2.07
N ALA A 108 -0.59 -13.11 -1.57
CA ALA A 108 -0.91 -12.90 -0.16
C ALA A 108 -2.41 -12.90 0.14
N ILE A 109 -3.27 -12.86 -0.88
CA ILE A 109 -4.73 -12.71 -0.71
C ILE A 109 -5.50 -13.93 -1.25
N GLY A 110 -4.94 -14.67 -2.21
CA GLY A 110 -5.55 -15.89 -2.74
C GLY A 110 -5.08 -16.24 -4.14
N ARG A 111 -5.61 -17.34 -4.69
CA ARG A 111 -5.38 -17.74 -6.09
C ARG A 111 -5.83 -16.62 -7.03
N ASP A 112 -5.04 -16.34 -8.06
CA ASP A 112 -5.28 -15.28 -9.05
C ASP A 112 -5.24 -13.82 -8.51
N PHE A 113 -4.73 -13.62 -7.29
CA PHE A 113 -4.33 -12.32 -6.73
C PHE A 113 -2.81 -12.26 -6.51
N PRO A 114 -2.00 -12.19 -7.59
CA PRO A 114 -0.55 -12.15 -7.48
C PRO A 114 -0.09 -10.80 -6.93
N ASP A 115 0.86 -10.84 -6.01
CA ASP A 115 1.64 -9.69 -5.56
C ASP A 115 2.88 -9.51 -6.44
N GLY A 116 3.58 -10.61 -6.71
CA GLY A 116 4.71 -10.64 -7.65
C GLY A 116 4.91 -12.02 -8.25
N GLY A 117 5.87 -12.14 -9.16
CA GLY A 117 6.19 -13.44 -9.76
C GLY A 117 7.19 -13.37 -10.90
N MET A 118 7.47 -14.53 -11.48
CA MET A 118 8.33 -14.65 -12.64
C MET A 118 7.77 -15.66 -13.63
N ASN A 119 7.81 -15.32 -14.92
CA ASN A 119 7.45 -16.25 -15.97
C ASN A 119 8.66 -17.11 -16.39
N GLU A 120 8.41 -18.16 -17.17
CA GLU A 120 9.48 -19.08 -17.62
C GLU A 120 10.46 -18.48 -18.64
N ALA A 121 10.20 -17.27 -19.14
CA ALA A 121 11.14 -16.50 -19.95
C ALA A 121 12.01 -15.55 -19.12
N GLY A 122 11.91 -15.60 -17.79
CA GLY A 122 12.69 -14.76 -16.87
C GLY A 122 12.15 -13.35 -16.66
N LEU A 123 10.94 -13.03 -17.13
CA LEU A 123 10.30 -11.75 -16.84
C LEU A 123 9.77 -11.75 -15.41
N PHE A 124 10.34 -10.89 -14.57
CA PHE A 124 9.87 -10.59 -13.22
C PHE A 124 8.85 -9.45 -13.25
N ILE A 125 7.79 -9.57 -12.46
CA ILE A 125 6.78 -8.53 -12.20
C ILE A 125 6.63 -8.38 -10.69
#